data_AF-A0A1H3DYV4-F1
#
_entry.id   AF-A0A1H3DYV4-F1
#
_cell.length_a   1.000
_cell.length_b   1.000
_cell.length_c   1.000
_cell.angle_alpha   90.00
_cell.angle_beta   90.00
_cell.angle_gamma   90.00
#
_symmetry.space_group_name_H-M   'P 1'
#
loop_
_entity.id
_entity.type
_entity.pdbx_description
1 polymer ?
#
loop_
_entity_poly.entity_id
_entity_poly.type
_entity_poly.pdbx_seq_one_letter_code
_entity_poly.pdbx_strand_id
1 'polypeptide(L)'
;MVNKQTCQMEILDDSVNDIRSNIVHWLSELYKKISSLGKAEQEHKFENYKLVFRGGVMSIEGSSDVIEVSGDRYSDVRLGKKIRSYSHIPVEWITNFCL
;
A
#
# COMPACT_ATOMS: atom_id res chain seq x y z
N MET A 1 35.06 18.03 11.82
CA MET A 1 33.60 18.04 11.62
C MET A 1 33.33 18.46 10.19
N VAL A 2 32.95 17.54 9.30
CA VAL A 2 32.24 17.87 8.07
C VAL A 2 31.30 16.69 7.78
N ASN A 3 30.00 16.94 7.91
CA ASN A 3 28.92 16.03 7.55
C ASN A 3 29.04 15.62 6.09
N LYS A 4 29.14 14.31 5.83
CA LYS A 4 28.80 13.74 4.52
C LYS A 4 27.45 13.06 4.64
N GLN A 5 26.41 13.87 4.85
CA GLN A 5 25.07 13.47 4.43
C GLN A 5 25.03 13.62 2.91
N THR A 6 25.23 12.50 2.23
CA THR A 6 24.80 12.36 0.86
C THR A 6 24.03 11.05 0.83
N CYS A 7 22.83 11.07 1.42
CA CYS A 7 21.78 10.14 1.02
C CYS A 7 21.48 10.52 -0.43
N GLN A 8 22.17 9.85 -1.35
CA GLN A 8 21.94 9.99 -2.77
C GLN A 8 20.46 9.72 -2.99
N MET A 9 19.82 10.67 -3.66
CA MET A 9 18.49 10.51 -4.25
C MET A 9 18.46 9.14 -4.93
N GLU A 10 17.55 8.26 -4.49
CA GLU A 10 17.05 7.22 -5.37
C GLU A 10 16.36 7.97 -6.52
N ILE A 11 17.12 8.19 -7.58
CA ILE A 11 16.56 8.49 -8.89
C ILE A 11 15.78 7.23 -9.23
N LEU A 12 14.49 7.24 -8.87
CA LEU A 12 13.51 6.33 -9.41
C LEU A 12 13.54 6.56 -10.91
N ASP A 13 14.21 5.66 -11.61
CA ASP A 13 14.26 5.58 -13.05
C ASP A 13 12.82 5.76 -13.57
N ASP A 14 12.61 6.71 -14.48
CA ASP A 14 11.31 7.11 -15.07
C ASP A 14 10.66 5.98 -15.91
N SER A 15 11.04 4.71 -15.67
CA SER A 15 10.57 3.51 -16.36
C SER A 15 9.91 2.46 -15.45
N VAL A 16 9.70 2.69 -14.15
CA VAL A 16 9.06 1.70 -13.25
C VAL A 16 7.54 1.87 -13.20
N ASN A 17 6.90 1.87 -14.36
CA ASN A 17 5.43 1.83 -14.47
C ASN A 17 4.93 0.37 -14.50
N ASP A 18 5.50 -0.49 -13.64
CA ASP A 18 5.01 -1.86 -13.47
C ASP A 18 3.73 -1.84 -12.62
N ILE A 19 2.73 -2.63 -13.01
CA ILE A 19 1.44 -2.78 -12.34
C ILE A 19 1.62 -2.96 -10.83
N ARG A 20 2.62 -3.75 -10.43
CA ARG A 20 2.92 -4.00 -9.02
C ARG A 20 3.38 -2.75 -8.28
N SER A 21 4.21 -1.91 -8.89
CA SER A 21 4.67 -0.66 -8.29
C SER A 21 3.53 0.34 -8.10
N ASN A 22 2.60 0.41 -9.07
CA ASN A 22 1.40 1.25 -8.94
C ASN A 22 0.49 0.77 -7.81
N ILE A 23 0.28 -0.55 -7.70
CA ILE A 23 -0.48 -1.14 -6.60
C ILE A 23 0.19 -0.83 -5.25
N VAL A 24 1.50 -1.01 -5.14
CA VAL A 24 2.26 -0.70 -3.92
C VAL A 24 2.10 0.77 -3.55
N HIS A 25 2.22 1.68 -4.52
CA HIS A 25 2.04 3.11 -4.30
C HIS A 25 0.64 3.45 -3.74
N TRP A 26 -0.43 2.92 -4.35
CA TRP A 26 -1.79 3.16 -3.85
C TRP A 26 -2.02 2.59 -2.45
N LEU A 27 -1.45 1.43 -2.16
CA LEU A 27 -1.54 0.80 -0.84
C LEU A 27 -0.78 1.59 0.24
N SER A 28 0.38 2.14 -0.08
CA SER A 28 1.14 3.03 0.79
C SER A 28 0.36 4.32 1.12
N GLU A 29 -0.23 4.96 0.11
CA GLU A 29 -1.05 6.16 0.31
C GLU A 29 -2.31 5.86 1.14
N LEU A 30 -2.95 4.72 0.89
CA LEU A 30 -4.10 4.26 1.66
C LEU A 30 -3.72 4.03 3.14
N TYR A 31 -2.61 3.35 3.40
CA TYR A 31 -2.09 3.14 4.76
C TYR A 31 -1.85 4.47 5.47
N LYS A 32 -1.18 5.42 4.79
CA LYS A 32 -0.91 6.75 5.34
C LYS A 32 -2.20 7.48 5.71
N LYS A 33 -3.20 7.48 4.83
CA LYS A 33 -4.52 8.09 5.12
C LYS A 33 -5.19 7.42 6.32
N ILE A 34 -5.29 6.09 6.32
CA ILE A 34 -5.92 5.32 7.42
C ILE A 34 -5.20 5.56 8.76
N SER A 35 -3.86 5.55 8.76
CA SER A 35 -3.06 5.80 9.96
C SER A 35 -3.27 7.23 10.51
N SER A 36 -3.42 8.21 9.63
CA SER A 36 -3.63 9.62 10.00
C SER A 36 -5.00 9.88 10.66
N LEU A 37 -5.98 8.99 10.45
CA LEU A 37 -7.29 9.08 11.12
C LEU A 37 -7.19 8.81 12.63
N GLY A 38 -6.04 8.34 13.12
CA GLY A 38 -5.76 8.16 14.55
C GLY A 38 -6.57 7.04 15.22
N LYS A 39 -7.27 6.21 14.46
CA LYS A 39 -8.00 5.05 14.97
C LYS A 39 -7.08 3.83 15.02
N ALA A 40 -6.97 3.23 16.21
CA ALA A 40 -6.13 2.06 16.45
C ALA A 40 -6.59 0.82 15.64
N GLU A 41 -7.89 0.69 15.40
CA GLU A 41 -8.46 -0.38 14.59
C GLU A 41 -9.54 0.16 13.64
N GLN A 42 -9.52 -0.30 12.39
CA GLN A 42 -10.50 0.05 11.37
C GLN A 42 -10.84 -1.17 10.52
N GLU A 43 -12.11 -1.34 10.18
CA GLU A 43 -12.54 -2.36 9.23
C GLU A 43 -13.48 -1.74 8.20
N HIS A 44 -13.23 -1.99 6.93
CA HIS A 44 -14.07 -1.53 5.84
C HIS A 44 -14.38 -2.71 4.91
N LYS A 45 -15.67 -2.93 4.63
CA LYS A 45 -16.13 -3.99 3.72
C LYS A 45 -16.58 -3.37 2.40
N PHE A 46 -16.18 -3.97 1.29
CA PHE A 46 -16.61 -3.58 -0.04
C PHE A 46 -16.76 -4.83 -0.91
N GLU A 47 -17.99 -5.13 -1.34
CA GLU A 47 -18.31 -6.34 -2.09
C GLU A 47 -17.74 -7.61 -1.42
N ASN A 48 -16.82 -8.31 -2.09
CA ASN A 48 -16.15 -9.52 -1.63
C ASN A 48 -14.82 -9.23 -0.90
N TYR A 49 -14.48 -7.96 -0.71
CA TYR A 49 -13.24 -7.52 -0.09
C TYR A 49 -13.47 -6.93 1.29
N LYS A 50 -12.45 -7.08 2.14
CA LYS A 50 -12.43 -6.47 3.46
C LYS A 50 -11.04 -5.91 3.74
N LEU A 51 -10.97 -4.61 4.01
CA LEU A 51 -9.77 -3.98 4.57
C LEU A 51 -9.85 -4.06 6.08
N VAL A 52 -8.76 -4.52 6.68
CA VAL A 52 -8.57 -4.59 8.12
C VAL A 52 -7.32 -3.80 8.47
N PHE A 53 -7.43 -2.84 9.36
CA PHE A 53 -6.31 -2.13 9.95
C PHE A 53 -6.29 -2.43 11.44
N ARG A 54 -5.26 -3.13 11.92
CA ARG A 54 -5.10 -3.50 13.32
C ARG A 54 -3.63 -3.53 13.71
N GLY A 55 -3.30 -3.01 14.88
CA GLY A 55 -1.94 -3.07 15.41
C GLY A 55 -0.88 -2.43 14.49
N GLY A 56 -1.27 -1.42 13.71
CA GLY A 56 -0.37 -0.77 12.75
C GLY A 56 -0.13 -1.57 11.45
N VAL A 57 -0.94 -2.59 11.18
CA VAL A 57 -0.88 -3.35 9.93
C VAL A 57 -2.23 -3.27 9.23
N MET A 58 -2.21 -2.87 7.95
CA MET A 58 -3.32 -2.95 7.03
C MET A 58 -3.25 -4.25 6.24
N SER A 59 -4.37 -4.94 6.07
CA SER A 59 -4.49 -6.08 5.17
C SER A 59 -5.78 -6.00 4.35
N ILE A 60 -5.80 -6.64 3.18
CA ILE A 60 -6.98 -6.74 2.32
C ILE A 60 -7.33 -8.22 2.12
N GLU A 61 -8.37 -8.67 2.80
CA GLU A 61 -8.97 -9.99 2.62
C GLU A 61 -9.85 -10.01 1.36
N GLY A 62 -10.01 -11.21 0.76
CA GLY A 62 -10.77 -11.41 -0.48
C GLY A 62 -9.97 -11.18 -1.76
N SER A 63 -8.72 -10.74 -1.64
CA SER A 63 -7.77 -10.62 -2.76
C SER A 63 -7.22 -11.98 -3.19
N SER A 64 -6.67 -12.06 -4.41
CA SER A 64 -6.16 -13.32 -4.98
C SER A 64 -4.88 -13.85 -4.30
N ASP A 65 -4.29 -13.08 -3.38
CA ASP A 65 -3.07 -13.42 -2.63
C ASP A 65 -2.95 -12.50 -1.40
N VAL A 66 -1.87 -12.64 -0.64
CA VAL A 66 -1.57 -11.79 0.51
C VAL A 66 -1.37 -10.32 0.10
N ILE A 67 -2.05 -9.41 0.80
CA ILE A 67 -1.81 -7.96 0.77
C ILE A 67 -1.69 -7.50 2.22
N GLU A 68 -0.51 -7.07 2.63
CA GLU A 68 -0.23 -6.53 3.96
C GLU A 68 0.61 -5.25 3.83
N VAL A 69 0.31 -4.24 4.64
CA VAL A 69 1.03 -2.96 4.67
C VAL A 69 1.26 -2.55 6.11
N SER A 70 2.51 -2.31 6.46
CA SER A 70 2.95 -1.97 7.84
C SER A 70 3.52 -0.56 7.97
N GLY A 71 3.53 0.18 6.87
CA GLY A 71 4.15 1.50 6.76
C GLY A 71 3.84 2.13 5.41
N ASP A 72 4.26 3.39 5.23
CA ASP A 72 4.03 4.16 4.01
C ASP A 72 5.16 4.03 2.97
N ARG A 73 6.25 3.32 3.29
CA ARG A 73 7.35 3.07 2.35
C ARG A 73 7.05 1.86 1.48
N TYR A 74 7.63 1.85 0.28
CA TYR A 74 7.51 0.72 -0.66
C TYR A 74 7.91 -0.63 -0.03
N SER A 75 8.97 -0.64 0.78
CA SER A 75 9.46 -1.83 1.49
C SER A 75 8.50 -2.37 2.54
N ASP A 76 7.59 -1.53 3.03
CA ASP A 76 6.66 -1.85 4.12
C ASP A 76 5.35 -2.45 3.57
N VAL A 77 5.23 -2.56 2.24
CA VAL A 77 4.13 -3.19 1.51
C VAL A 77 4.54 -4.59 1.05
N ARG A 78 3.83 -5.59 1.56
CA ARG A 78 3.96 -6.98 1.13
C ARG A 78 2.84 -7.33 0.17
N LEU A 79 3.20 -7.47 -1.10
CA LEU A 79 2.30 -7.85 -2.18
C LEU A 79 2.58 -9.26 -2.67
N GLY A 80 1.62 -10.17 -2.53
CA GLY A 80 1.71 -11.56 -2.96
C GLY A 80 2.07 -11.73 -4.45
N LYS A 81 2.72 -12.84 -4.79
CA LYS A 81 3.26 -13.09 -6.14
C LYS A 81 2.19 -13.35 -7.19
N LYS A 82 0.97 -13.72 -6.79
CA LYS A 82 -0.18 -13.89 -7.71
C LYS A 82 -0.83 -12.57 -8.08
N ILE A 83 -0.56 -11.47 -7.36
CA ILE A 83 -1.07 -10.14 -7.72
C ILE A 83 -0.20 -9.57 -8.84
N ARG A 84 -0.69 -9.70 -10.07
CA ARG A 84 0.02 -9.30 -11.30
C ARG A 84 -0.81 -8.39 -12.18
N SER A 85 -2.03 -8.07 -11.74
CA SER A 85 -3.03 -7.31 -12.48
C SER A 85 -3.86 -6.51 -11.48
N TYR A 86 -4.41 -5.38 -11.94
CA TYR A 86 -5.37 -4.56 -11.21
C TYR A 86 -6.66 -5.33 -10.88
N SER A 87 -7.03 -6.34 -11.66
CA SER A 87 -8.23 -7.15 -11.41
C SER A 87 -8.13 -8.08 -10.18
N HIS A 88 -6.94 -8.24 -9.59
CA HIS A 88 -6.73 -9.12 -8.43
C HIS A 88 -6.98 -8.41 -7.09
N ILE A 89 -7.22 -7.11 -7.13
CA ILE A 89 -7.46 -6.26 -5.96
C ILE A 89 -8.60 -5.27 -6.29
N PRO A 90 -9.28 -4.70 -5.28
CA PRO A 90 -10.35 -3.72 -5.50
C PRO A 90 -9.76 -2.33 -5.79
N VAL A 91 -9.15 -2.14 -6.98
CA VAL A 91 -8.42 -0.90 -7.32
C VAL A 91 -9.28 0.35 -7.18
N GLU A 92 -10.47 0.37 -7.78
CA GLU A 92 -11.35 1.55 -7.74
C GLU A 92 -11.68 1.97 -6.32
N TRP A 93 -11.92 0.99 -5.44
CA TRP A 93 -12.21 1.26 -4.04
C TRP A 93 -10.98 1.80 -3.29
N ILE A 94 -9.80 1.21 -3.51
CA ILE A 94 -8.54 1.68 -2.93
C ILE A 94 -8.27 3.13 -3.36
N THR A 95 -8.39 3.45 -4.65
CA THR A 95 -8.10 4.79 -5.17
C THR A 95 -9.15 5.81 -4.75
N ASN A 96 -10.43 5.43 -4.68
CA ASN A 96 -11.51 6.32 -4.21
C ASN A 96 -11.45 6.56 -2.71
N PHE A 97 -10.86 5.66 -1.93
CA PHE A 97 -10.58 5.93 -0.52
C PHE A 97 -9.47 6.98 -0.36
N CYS A 98 -8.54 7.07 -1.30
CA CYS A 98 -7.43 8.03 -1.28
C CYS A 98 -7.85 9.45 -1.72
N LEU A 99 -8.80 9.59 -2.65
CA LEU A 99 -9.42 10.87 -3.04
C LEU A 99 -10.32 11.45 -1.92
#